data_AF-A0A4Q3WS01-F1
#
_entry.id   AF-A0A4Q3WS01-F1
#
_cell.length_a   1.000
_cell.length_b   1.000
_cell.length_c   1.000
_cell.angle_alpha   90.00
_cell.angle_beta   90.00
_cell.angle_gamma   90.00
#
_symmetry.space_group_name_H-M   'P 1'
#
loop_
_entity.id
_entity.type
_entity.pdbx_description
1 polymer ?
#
loop_
_entity_poly.entity_id
_entity_poly.type
_entity_poly.pdbx_seq_one_letter_code
_entity_poly.pdbx_strand_id
1 'polypeptide(L)'
;MKRREFLHICGAGTGVLLLNDSLSLAENAADTAKVTEDAPFKAQNSKIDRRALVTRHKVVINKPDALSPLSVGNGEFGFTADITGLQTFPEFHDKGIRLGTLAQWAWHSKPNPHNYQLSDIFNDYDFDGKQVPFPSGNEREGGIGDKTGAGAYLHSNPHKFDLGRIGLTLPLNGARETTISDLRGINQELDLWTGVLTSRFELEGQPVKVETVSHPERDMMAVRIAPYPHLKTAK
;
A
#
# COMPACT_ATOMS: atom_id res chain seq x y z
N MET A 1 13.88 -9.68 20.81
CA MET A 1 14.05 -11.16 20.77
C MET A 1 14.39 -11.54 19.34
N LYS A 2 15.42 -12.36 19.12
CA LYS A 2 16.07 -12.57 17.81
C LYS A 2 15.16 -13.32 16.82
N ARG A 3 15.09 -12.86 15.56
CA ARG A 3 14.46 -13.55 14.42
C ARG A 3 15.13 -14.91 14.18
N ARG A 4 14.42 -15.98 14.51
CA ARG A 4 14.47 -17.34 13.95
C ARG A 4 13.49 -18.15 14.79
N GLU A 5 12.49 -18.75 14.14
CA GLU A 5 11.55 -19.81 14.58
C GLU A 5 10.15 -19.48 14.05
N PHE A 6 9.95 -19.74 12.76
CA PHE A 6 8.64 -19.91 12.15
C PHE A 6 8.74 -21.16 11.29
N LEU A 7 8.68 -22.33 11.93
CA LEU A 7 8.20 -23.59 11.37
C LEU A 7 8.27 -24.65 12.47
N HIS A 8 7.21 -24.77 13.26
CA HIS A 8 6.76 -26.00 13.91
C HIS A 8 5.43 -25.70 14.57
N ILE A 9 4.33 -26.04 13.89
CA ILE A 9 3.03 -26.50 14.41
C ILE A 9 2.17 -26.72 13.15
N CYS A 10 2.13 -27.97 12.69
CA CYS A 10 0.95 -28.68 12.20
C CYS A 10 1.43 -30.04 11.71
N GLY A 11 1.45 -31.00 12.64
CA GLY A 11 1.42 -32.41 12.28
C GLY A 11 0.00 -32.81 11.93
N ALA A 12 -0.08 -33.81 11.04
CA ALA A 12 -1.25 -34.58 10.61
C ALA A 12 -2.19 -33.89 9.60
N GLY A 13 -1.97 -34.21 8.33
CA GLY A 13 -2.87 -33.91 7.23
C GLY A 13 -2.29 -34.40 5.91
N THR A 14 -2.39 -35.69 5.64
CA THR A 14 -1.97 -36.34 4.40
C THR A 14 -2.65 -35.67 3.20
N GLY A 15 -1.87 -34.97 2.38
CA GLY A 15 -2.34 -34.36 1.14
C GLY A 15 -1.22 -34.41 0.10
N VAL A 16 -1.29 -35.39 -0.79
CA VAL A 16 -0.41 -35.55 -1.95
C VAL A 16 -0.64 -34.34 -2.87
N LEU A 17 0.37 -33.47 -2.98
CA LEU A 17 0.39 -32.39 -3.98
C LEU A 17 0.80 -33.01 -5.32
N LEU A 18 -0.16 -33.24 -6.21
CA LEU A 18 0.10 -33.57 -7.61
C LEU A 18 0.67 -32.32 -8.28
N LEU A 19 1.98 -32.31 -8.51
CA LEU A 19 2.62 -31.40 -9.45
C LEU A 19 2.29 -31.88 -10.86
N ASN A 20 1.67 -31.02 -11.66
CA ASN A 20 1.40 -31.30 -13.07
C ASN A 20 2.72 -31.53 -13.84
N ASP A 21 2.86 -32.75 -14.37
CA ASP A 21 3.90 -33.17 -15.32
C ASP A 21 3.66 -32.53 -16.70
N SER A 22 3.89 -31.22 -16.81
CA SER A 22 3.88 -30.53 -18.11
C SER A 22 5.20 -30.69 -18.88
N LEU A 23 6.18 -31.41 -18.33
CA LEU A 23 7.52 -31.56 -18.91
C LEU A 23 7.68 -32.83 -19.77
N SER A 24 6.76 -33.79 -19.72
CA SER A 24 6.88 -35.08 -20.43
C SER A 24 6.29 -35.10 -21.85
N LEU A 25 5.65 -34.02 -22.31
CA LEU A 25 5.04 -33.93 -23.64
C LEU A 25 5.95 -33.32 -24.71
N ALA A 26 7.20 -32.96 -24.36
CA ALA A 26 8.14 -32.31 -25.28
C ALA A 26 9.23 -33.27 -25.85
N GLU A 27 9.14 -34.59 -25.61
CA GLU A 27 10.18 -35.54 -26.05
C GLU A 27 9.92 -36.24 -27.39
N ASN A 28 8.81 -36.00 -28.08
CA ASN A 28 8.56 -36.64 -29.39
C ASN A 28 8.20 -35.63 -30.48
N ALA A 29 9.20 -34.87 -30.93
CA ALA A 29 9.23 -34.26 -32.25
C ALA A 29 10.69 -33.96 -32.64
N ALA A 30 11.44 -35.01 -32.96
CA ALA A 30 12.72 -34.86 -33.62
C ALA A 30 12.49 -34.53 -35.10
N ASP A 31 12.45 -33.23 -35.42
CA ASP A 31 12.73 -32.75 -36.77
C ASP A 31 13.81 -31.67 -36.69
N THR A 32 14.90 -31.92 -37.40
CA THR A 32 16.19 -31.26 -37.27
C THR A 32 16.17 -29.85 -37.87
N ALA A 33 16.06 -28.83 -37.01
CA ALA A 33 16.60 -27.51 -37.27
C ALA A 33 17.75 -27.26 -36.29
N LYS A 34 18.98 -27.08 -36.81
CA LYS A 34 20.15 -26.68 -36.01
C LYS A 34 19.87 -25.31 -35.39
N VAL A 35 19.36 -25.31 -34.15
CA VAL A 35 19.48 -24.17 -33.25
C VAL A 35 20.96 -24.10 -32.92
N THR A 36 21.65 -23.08 -33.44
CA THR A 36 22.97 -22.70 -32.94
C THR A 36 22.81 -22.50 -31.43
N GLU A 37 23.46 -23.35 -30.64
CA GLU A 37 23.56 -23.16 -29.19
C GLU A 37 24.23 -21.80 -28.96
N ASP A 38 23.42 -20.77 -28.71
CA ASP A 38 23.91 -19.52 -28.18
C ASP A 38 24.67 -19.85 -26.90
N ALA A 39 25.89 -19.32 -26.81
CA ALA A 39 26.82 -19.60 -25.72
C ALA A 39 26.08 -19.51 -24.36
N PRO A 40 26.34 -20.45 -23.43
CA PRO A 40 25.63 -20.50 -22.16
C PRO A 40 25.69 -19.13 -21.49
N PHE A 41 24.52 -18.61 -21.09
CA PHE A 41 24.43 -17.35 -20.33
C PHE A 41 25.31 -17.50 -19.09
N LYS A 42 26.54 -16.96 -19.16
CA LYS A 42 27.45 -16.93 -18.03
C LYS A 42 26.84 -15.97 -17.03
N ALA A 43 26.09 -16.51 -16.07
CA ALA A 43 25.67 -15.78 -14.90
C ALA A 43 26.94 -15.25 -14.22
N GLN A 44 27.19 -13.95 -14.38
CA GLN A 44 28.23 -13.24 -13.66
C GLN A 44 27.91 -13.40 -12.18
N ASN A 45 28.72 -14.17 -11.46
CA ASN A 45 28.61 -14.35 -10.01
C ASN A 45 29.13 -13.11 -9.25
N SER A 46 28.82 -11.93 -9.77
CA SER A 46 29.10 -10.65 -9.14
C SER A 46 28.04 -10.39 -8.08
N LYS A 47 28.46 -10.28 -6.82
CA LYS A 47 27.60 -9.95 -5.69
C LYS A 47 26.80 -8.68 -6.00
N ILE A 48 25.48 -8.75 -5.95
CA ILE A 48 24.59 -7.60 -6.20
C ILE A 48 24.86 -6.53 -5.15
N ASP A 49 25.22 -5.32 -5.59
CA ASP A 49 25.15 -4.13 -4.75
C ASP A 49 23.69 -3.74 -4.55
N ARG A 50 23.10 -4.24 -3.46
CA ARG A 50 21.71 -3.99 -3.11
C ARG A 50 21.43 -2.52 -2.82
N ARG A 51 22.41 -1.78 -2.28
CA ARG A 51 22.21 -0.37 -1.96
C ARG A 51 22.15 0.44 -3.25
N ALA A 52 23.11 0.25 -4.16
CA ALA A 52 23.08 0.91 -5.46
C ALA A 52 21.80 0.55 -6.26
N LEU A 53 21.40 -0.72 -6.21
CA LEU A 53 20.17 -1.21 -6.85
C LEU A 53 18.90 -0.53 -6.31
N VAL A 54 18.79 -0.35 -4.99
CA VAL A 54 17.62 0.29 -4.38
C VAL A 54 17.66 1.81 -4.62
N THR A 55 18.81 2.44 -4.40
CA THR A 55 18.98 3.90 -4.52
C THR A 55 18.69 4.41 -5.94
N ARG A 56 18.95 3.63 -7.00
CA ARG A 56 18.64 4.06 -8.38
C ARG A 56 17.13 4.24 -8.65
N HIS A 57 16.26 3.65 -7.84
CA HIS A 57 14.79 3.77 -7.95
C HIS A 57 14.21 4.62 -6.83
N LYS A 58 14.98 5.61 -6.33
CA LYS A 58 14.46 6.57 -5.36
C LYS A 58 13.20 7.24 -5.93
N VAL A 59 12.13 7.24 -5.14
CA VAL A 59 10.87 7.87 -5.53
C VAL A 59 10.98 9.36 -5.22
N VAL A 60 10.74 10.20 -6.24
CA VAL A 60 10.80 11.65 -6.14
C VAL A 60 9.54 12.26 -6.75
N ILE A 61 8.84 13.10 -5.99
CA ILE A 61 7.63 13.81 -6.40
C ILE A 61 7.88 15.32 -6.27
N ASN A 62 7.73 16.05 -7.37
CA ASN A 62 7.98 17.50 -7.43
C ASN A 62 6.70 18.33 -7.63
N LYS A 63 5.54 17.69 -7.67
CA LYS A 63 4.23 18.35 -7.78
C LYS A 63 3.17 17.54 -7.04
N PRO A 64 2.14 18.17 -6.47
CA PRO A 64 1.05 17.44 -5.86
C PRO A 64 0.31 16.59 -6.89
N ASP A 65 -0.01 15.36 -6.52
CA ASP A 65 -0.84 14.45 -7.29
C ASP A 65 -1.68 13.61 -6.34
N ALA A 66 -3.01 13.72 -6.48
CA ALA A 66 -3.96 13.03 -5.61
C ALA A 66 -3.85 11.50 -5.72
N LEU A 67 -3.30 10.98 -6.81
CA LEU A 67 -3.12 9.55 -7.06
C LEU A 67 -1.75 9.02 -6.65
N SER A 68 -0.85 9.89 -6.18
CA SER A 68 0.52 9.51 -5.85
C SER A 68 0.97 9.94 -4.44
N PRO A 69 0.17 9.76 -3.36
CA PRO A 69 0.69 9.96 -2.00
C PRO A 69 1.74 8.90 -1.66
N LEU A 70 2.66 9.24 -0.76
CA LEU A 70 3.72 8.32 -0.32
C LEU A 70 3.42 7.79 1.08
N SER A 71 3.79 6.53 1.32
CA SER A 71 3.56 5.87 2.60
C SER A 71 4.86 5.48 3.27
N VAL A 72 4.90 5.63 4.59
CA VAL A 72 5.91 4.99 5.45
C VAL A 72 5.23 3.96 6.33
N GLY A 73 5.92 2.84 6.59
CA GLY A 73 5.36 1.78 7.40
C GLY A 73 6.35 0.66 7.63
N ASN A 74 5.96 -0.26 8.52
CA ASN A 74 6.80 -1.38 8.96
C ASN A 74 6.17 -2.75 8.63
N GLY A 75 5.03 -2.76 7.92
CA GLY A 75 4.24 -3.96 7.62
C GLY A 75 3.05 -4.18 8.57
N GLU A 76 3.19 -3.76 9.82
CA GLU A 76 2.14 -3.79 10.84
C GLU A 76 1.38 -2.46 10.92
N PHE A 77 2.09 -1.35 10.75
CA PHE A 77 1.60 0.02 10.75
C PHE A 77 1.97 0.72 9.44
N GLY A 78 1.07 1.57 8.94
CA GLY A 78 1.26 2.39 7.75
C GLY A 78 0.69 3.78 7.93
N PHE A 79 1.45 4.77 7.48
CA PHE A 79 1.06 6.18 7.45
C PHE A 79 1.23 6.72 6.03
N THR A 80 0.12 7.08 5.41
CA THR A 80 0.08 7.67 4.07
C THR A 80 0.08 9.19 4.17
N ALA A 81 1.08 9.84 3.59
CA ALA A 81 1.30 11.27 3.61
C ALA A 81 1.05 11.92 2.24
N ASP A 82 0.55 13.14 2.26
CA ASP A 82 0.57 14.03 1.11
C ASP A 82 1.96 14.65 0.91
N ILE A 83 2.04 15.61 -0.02
CA ILE A 83 3.29 16.25 -0.42
C ILE A 83 4.04 16.97 0.71
N THR A 84 3.35 17.32 1.81
CA THR A 84 3.94 17.93 3.01
C THR A 84 4.71 16.94 3.87
N GLY A 85 4.58 15.64 3.61
CA GLY A 85 5.15 14.57 4.44
C GLY A 85 4.27 14.18 5.63
N LEU A 86 3.08 14.78 5.72
CA LEU A 86 2.03 14.55 6.71
C LEU A 86 0.66 14.46 6.00
N GLN A 87 -0.44 14.55 6.74
CA GLN A 87 -1.81 14.48 6.23
C GLN A 87 -2.49 15.85 6.31
N THR A 88 -1.87 16.85 5.68
CA THR A 88 -2.22 18.28 5.79
C THR A 88 -3.39 18.66 4.87
N PHE A 89 -3.49 18.06 3.68
CA PHE A 89 -4.51 18.36 2.67
C PHE A 89 -5.32 17.12 2.28
N PRO A 90 -6.06 16.48 3.21
CA PRO A 90 -6.81 15.27 2.90
C PRO A 90 -7.88 15.49 1.82
N GLU A 91 -8.50 16.66 1.74
CA GLU A 91 -9.54 16.99 0.76
C GLU A 91 -9.01 16.96 -0.68
N PHE A 92 -7.73 17.30 -0.88
CA PHE A 92 -7.07 17.19 -2.18
C PHE A 92 -7.04 15.74 -2.68
N HIS A 93 -7.02 14.78 -1.76
CA HIS A 93 -6.92 13.35 -2.01
C HIS A 93 -8.28 12.63 -2.06
N ASP A 94 -9.40 13.32 -1.83
CA ASP A 94 -10.74 12.70 -1.76
C ASP A 94 -11.16 11.99 -3.06
N LYS A 95 -10.76 12.55 -4.21
CA LYS A 95 -11.02 11.96 -5.54
C LYS A 95 -9.88 11.06 -6.05
N GLY A 96 -8.85 10.85 -5.23
CA GLY A 96 -7.68 10.06 -5.55
C GLY A 96 -7.44 8.95 -4.52
N ILE A 97 -6.17 8.73 -4.19
CA ILE A 97 -5.78 7.83 -3.10
C ILE A 97 -5.89 8.61 -1.80
N ARG A 98 -6.85 8.23 -0.95
CA ARG A 98 -7.07 8.85 0.35
C ARG A 98 -5.89 8.64 1.28
N LEU A 99 -5.60 9.67 2.06
CA LEU A 99 -4.65 9.60 3.16
C LEU A 99 -5.27 8.83 4.33
N GLY A 100 -4.43 8.12 5.10
CA GLY A 100 -4.89 7.39 6.27
C GLY A 100 -3.74 6.81 7.09
N THR A 101 -4.06 6.47 8.32
CA THR A 101 -3.16 5.82 9.28
C THR A 101 -3.76 4.47 9.64
N LEU A 102 -3.14 3.38 9.19
CA LEU A 102 -3.68 2.03 9.32
C LEU A 102 -2.74 1.14 10.12
N ALA A 103 -3.31 0.21 10.89
CA ALA A 103 -2.56 -0.84 11.57
C ALA A 103 -3.24 -2.21 11.39
N GLN A 104 -2.49 -3.30 11.50
CA GLN A 104 -3.03 -4.66 11.38
C GLN A 104 -3.97 -5.04 12.51
N TRP A 105 -3.85 -4.43 13.69
CA TRP A 105 -4.76 -4.65 14.81
C TRP A 105 -6.02 -3.77 14.77
N ALA A 106 -6.05 -2.75 13.91
CA ALA A 106 -7.11 -1.76 13.86
C ALA A 106 -8.29 -2.21 12.97
N TRP A 107 -8.88 -3.35 13.28
CA TRP A 107 -10.09 -3.82 12.59
C TRP A 107 -11.35 -3.32 13.28
N HIS A 108 -12.33 -2.94 12.48
CA HIS A 108 -13.65 -2.56 12.95
C HIS A 108 -14.73 -3.38 12.25
N SER A 109 -15.85 -3.56 12.95
CA SER A 109 -17.05 -4.16 12.39
C SER A 109 -18.29 -3.34 12.71
N LYS A 110 -19.11 -3.07 11.69
CA LYS A 110 -20.45 -2.53 11.89
C LYS A 110 -21.37 -3.63 12.42
N PRO A 111 -22.41 -3.31 13.23
CA PRO A 111 -23.41 -4.29 13.65
C PRO A 111 -24.04 -5.01 12.45
N ASN A 112 -24.43 -6.28 12.64
CA ASN A 112 -25.11 -7.11 11.64
C ASN A 112 -26.60 -7.29 11.99
N PRO A 113 -27.47 -6.25 11.89
CA PRO A 113 -28.85 -6.33 12.35
C PRO A 113 -29.71 -7.32 11.55
N HIS A 114 -29.32 -7.62 10.31
CA HIS A 114 -30.01 -8.55 9.43
C HIS A 114 -29.44 -9.97 9.47
N ASN A 115 -28.43 -10.21 10.32
CA ASN A 115 -27.74 -11.50 10.44
C ASN A 115 -27.26 -12.07 9.09
N TYR A 116 -26.69 -11.21 8.24
CA TYR A 116 -26.14 -11.61 6.95
C TYR A 116 -25.03 -12.64 7.10
N GLN A 117 -25.06 -13.66 6.26
CA GLN A 117 -24.12 -14.77 6.21
C GLN A 117 -23.52 -14.90 4.82
N LEU A 118 -22.35 -15.55 4.72
CA LEU A 118 -21.68 -15.75 3.44
C LEU A 118 -22.55 -16.57 2.45
N SER A 119 -23.40 -17.47 2.97
CA SER A 119 -24.41 -18.19 2.17
C SER A 119 -25.36 -17.27 1.39
N ASP A 120 -25.61 -16.06 1.89
CA ASP A 120 -26.59 -15.13 1.32
C ASP A 120 -26.08 -14.45 0.04
N ILE A 121 -24.81 -14.69 -0.34
CA ILE A 121 -24.18 -14.10 -1.53
C ILE A 121 -23.65 -15.14 -2.52
N PHE A 122 -23.84 -16.43 -2.24
CA PHE A 122 -23.42 -17.50 -3.15
C PHE A 122 -24.52 -17.77 -4.18
N ASN A 123 -24.13 -17.81 -5.45
CA ASN A 123 -24.96 -18.31 -6.54
C ASN A 123 -24.21 -19.44 -7.25
N ASP A 124 -24.95 -20.46 -7.67
CA ASP A 124 -24.39 -21.57 -8.45
C ASP A 124 -24.30 -21.19 -9.92
N TYR A 125 -23.15 -21.47 -10.52
CA TYR A 125 -22.92 -21.32 -11.95
C TYR A 125 -22.59 -22.68 -12.56
N ASP A 126 -23.10 -22.92 -13.76
CA ASP A 126 -22.70 -24.08 -14.54
C ASP A 126 -21.29 -23.88 -15.11
N PHE A 127 -20.40 -24.81 -14.78
CA PHE A 127 -19.08 -24.91 -15.38
C PHE A 127 -18.89 -26.34 -15.86
N ASP A 128 -19.10 -26.55 -17.16
CA ASP A 128 -18.99 -27.86 -17.81
C ASP A 128 -19.92 -28.92 -17.19
N GLY A 129 -21.19 -28.57 -16.99
CA GLY A 129 -22.21 -29.46 -16.42
C GLY A 129 -22.10 -29.67 -14.90
N LYS A 130 -21.16 -29.00 -14.24
CA LYS A 130 -21.02 -28.98 -12.77
C LYS A 130 -21.47 -27.64 -12.23
N GLN A 131 -22.38 -27.67 -11.26
CA GLN A 131 -22.76 -26.48 -10.50
C GLN A 131 -21.65 -26.12 -9.50
N VAL A 132 -21.14 -24.90 -9.59
CA VAL A 132 -20.07 -24.38 -8.73
C VAL A 132 -20.56 -23.10 -8.05
N PRO A 133 -20.54 -23.03 -6.70
CA PRO A 133 -20.96 -21.84 -5.98
C PRO A 133 -19.89 -20.75 -6.05
N PHE A 134 -20.29 -19.54 -6.48
CA PHE A 134 -19.45 -18.35 -6.43
C PHE A 134 -20.10 -17.27 -5.58
N PRO A 135 -19.33 -16.54 -4.75
CA PRO A 135 -19.84 -15.42 -3.99
C PRO A 135 -20.01 -14.22 -4.93
N SER A 136 -21.09 -14.20 -5.71
CA SER A 136 -21.35 -13.17 -6.74
C SER A 136 -22.37 -12.12 -6.31
N GLY A 137 -22.85 -12.18 -5.06
CA GLY A 137 -23.80 -11.22 -4.51
C GLY A 137 -25.24 -11.71 -4.65
N ASN A 138 -26.21 -10.80 -4.74
CA ASN A 138 -27.59 -11.16 -5.02
C ASN A 138 -27.90 -10.82 -6.48
N GLU A 139 -27.66 -11.73 -7.43
CA GLU A 139 -27.92 -11.42 -8.86
C GLU A 139 -29.36 -10.98 -9.19
N ARG A 140 -30.33 -11.24 -8.30
CA ARG A 140 -31.73 -10.82 -8.43
C ARG A 140 -32.04 -9.44 -7.83
N GLU A 141 -31.21 -8.96 -6.91
CA GLU A 141 -31.29 -7.62 -6.30
C GLU A 141 -30.00 -6.81 -6.52
N GLY A 142 -29.21 -7.23 -7.52
CA GLY A 142 -27.93 -6.68 -7.96
C GLY A 142 -26.66 -7.34 -7.35
N GLY A 143 -25.68 -7.59 -8.22
CA GLY A 143 -24.48 -8.41 -7.92
C GLY A 143 -23.47 -7.74 -6.98
N ILE A 144 -22.24 -8.28 -6.91
CA ILE A 144 -21.12 -7.61 -6.21
C ILE A 144 -20.94 -6.18 -6.76
N GLY A 145 -21.33 -5.20 -5.98
CA GLY A 145 -21.36 -3.78 -6.38
C GLY A 145 -22.64 -3.07 -5.97
N ASP A 146 -23.71 -3.82 -5.69
CA ASP A 146 -24.91 -3.26 -5.10
C ASP A 146 -24.64 -2.76 -3.69
N LYS A 147 -25.08 -1.53 -3.42
CA LYS A 147 -24.79 -0.82 -2.16
C LYS A 147 -25.71 -1.26 -1.02
N THR A 148 -26.44 -2.35 -1.19
CA THR A 148 -27.49 -2.86 -0.29
C THR A 148 -27.35 -4.36 -0.04
N GLY A 149 -27.98 -4.84 1.04
CA GLY A 149 -28.07 -6.27 1.34
C GLY A 149 -26.79 -6.92 1.88
N ALA A 150 -26.77 -8.26 1.84
CA ALA A 150 -25.66 -9.07 2.37
C ALA A 150 -24.34 -8.82 1.63
N GLY A 151 -24.38 -8.66 0.31
CA GLY A 151 -23.20 -8.37 -0.52
C GLY A 151 -22.48 -7.10 -0.08
N ALA A 152 -23.20 -5.99 0.05
CA ALA A 152 -22.63 -4.72 0.51
C ALA A 152 -22.04 -4.83 1.92
N TYR A 153 -22.76 -5.48 2.84
CA TYR A 153 -22.33 -5.64 4.22
C TYR A 153 -21.05 -6.49 4.30
N LEU A 154 -21.05 -7.69 3.73
CA LEU A 154 -19.93 -8.62 3.79
C LEU A 154 -18.70 -8.14 3.01
N HIS A 155 -18.90 -7.35 1.94
CA HIS A 155 -17.78 -6.73 1.21
C HIS A 155 -17.09 -5.62 2.02
N SER A 156 -17.87 -4.86 2.81
CA SER A 156 -17.35 -3.73 3.58
C SER A 156 -17.02 -4.06 5.03
N ASN A 157 -17.21 -5.31 5.47
CA ASN A 157 -17.13 -5.69 6.88
C ASN A 157 -16.57 -7.11 7.09
N PRO A 158 -15.57 -7.32 7.96
CA PRO A 158 -14.81 -6.32 8.72
C PRO A 158 -13.91 -5.46 7.80
N HIS A 159 -13.58 -4.25 8.23
CA HIS A 159 -12.66 -3.37 7.51
C HIS A 159 -11.61 -2.77 8.46
N LYS A 160 -10.49 -2.33 7.89
CA LYS A 160 -9.49 -1.57 8.65
C LYS A 160 -10.04 -0.18 8.98
N PHE A 161 -9.88 0.21 10.24
CA PHE A 161 -10.26 1.49 10.78
C PHE A 161 -9.10 2.48 10.64
N ASP A 162 -9.37 3.66 10.12
CA ASP A 162 -8.38 4.74 10.06
C ASP A 162 -8.17 5.31 11.47
N LEU A 163 -6.93 5.19 11.97
CA LEU A 163 -6.56 5.56 13.34
C LEU A 163 -6.53 7.06 13.59
N GLY A 164 -6.67 7.87 12.54
CA GLY A 164 -6.76 9.31 12.62
C GLY A 164 -5.75 10.01 11.74
N ARG A 165 -5.83 11.35 11.74
CA ARG A 165 -5.05 12.20 10.86
C ARG A 165 -4.06 13.07 11.62
N ILE A 166 -2.83 13.12 11.11
CA ILE A 166 -1.77 14.00 11.64
C ILE A 166 -1.31 14.90 10.49
N GLY A 167 -1.68 16.17 10.54
CA GLY A 167 -1.38 17.19 9.54
C GLY A 167 -0.84 18.48 10.17
N LEU A 168 -0.36 19.39 9.33
CA LEU A 168 0.05 20.72 9.77
C LEU A 168 -1.15 21.66 9.80
N THR A 169 -1.28 22.47 10.86
CA THR A 169 -2.10 23.68 10.79
C THR A 169 -1.27 24.77 10.14
N LEU A 170 -1.62 25.15 8.91
CA LEU A 170 -0.92 26.19 8.17
C LEU A 170 -1.51 27.58 8.45
N PRO A 171 -0.71 28.66 8.38
CA PRO A 171 -1.24 30.03 8.46
C PRO A 171 -2.26 30.30 7.34
N LEU A 172 -3.09 31.32 7.54
CA LEU A 172 -3.98 31.81 6.48
C LEU A 172 -3.16 32.50 5.39
N ASN A 173 -3.54 32.29 4.14
CA ASN A 173 -3.03 33.06 3.01
C ASN A 173 -3.94 34.29 2.83
N GLY A 174 -3.58 35.38 3.54
CA GLY A 174 -4.45 36.55 3.68
C GLY A 174 -5.72 36.22 4.48
N ALA A 175 -6.87 36.23 3.81
CA ALA A 175 -8.18 35.99 4.43
C ALA A 175 -8.75 34.57 4.20
N ARG A 176 -8.01 33.70 3.50
CA ARG A 176 -8.46 32.33 3.19
C ARG A 176 -7.51 31.28 3.76
N GLU A 177 -8.02 30.07 3.92
CA GLU A 177 -7.19 28.91 4.26
C GLU A 177 -6.12 28.67 3.18
N THR A 178 -4.94 28.27 3.64
CA THR A 178 -3.86 27.82 2.76
C THR A 178 -4.28 26.53 2.09
N THR A 179 -4.11 26.47 0.77
CA THR A 179 -4.39 25.27 -0.02
C THR A 179 -3.10 24.67 -0.55
N ILE A 180 -3.16 23.42 -1.01
CA ILE A 180 -1.99 22.74 -1.58
C ILE A 180 -1.38 23.49 -2.78
N SER A 181 -2.20 24.27 -3.50
CA SER A 181 -1.75 25.09 -4.63
C SER A 181 -0.92 26.31 -4.23
N ASP A 182 -0.87 26.64 -2.94
CA ASP A 182 -0.04 27.74 -2.42
C ASP A 182 1.41 27.31 -2.18
N LEU A 183 1.64 25.99 -2.07
CA LEU A 183 2.97 25.45 -1.89
C LEU A 183 3.82 25.68 -3.15
N ARG A 184 5.08 26.06 -2.93
CA ARG A 184 6.10 26.25 -3.97
C ARG A 184 7.33 25.40 -3.68
N GLY A 185 8.25 25.29 -4.64
CA GLY A 185 9.52 24.59 -4.43
C GLY A 185 9.38 23.14 -3.96
N ILE A 186 8.30 22.45 -4.38
CA ILE A 186 7.97 21.12 -3.90
C ILE A 186 9.02 20.10 -4.33
N ASN A 187 9.54 19.36 -3.36
CA ASN A 187 10.38 18.20 -3.55
C ASN A 187 10.16 17.21 -2.40
N GLN A 188 9.53 16.08 -2.72
CA GLN A 188 9.31 14.98 -1.78
C GLN A 188 10.09 13.76 -2.25
N GLU A 189 10.84 13.14 -1.35
CA GLU A 189 11.65 11.96 -1.61
C GLU A 189 11.34 10.85 -0.60
N LEU A 190 11.15 9.62 -1.08
CA LEU A 190 11.14 8.42 -0.23
C LEU A 190 12.42 7.62 -0.47
N ASP A 191 13.29 7.60 0.53
CA ASP A 191 14.46 6.73 0.53
C ASP A 191 14.07 5.31 0.93
N LEU A 192 13.97 4.43 -0.07
CA LEU A 192 13.57 3.04 0.09
C LEU A 192 14.60 2.20 0.89
N TRP A 193 15.84 2.67 1.04
CA TRP A 193 16.86 1.97 1.82
C TRP A 193 16.74 2.25 3.32
N THR A 194 16.44 3.51 3.66
CA THR A 194 16.34 3.95 5.07
C THR A 194 14.91 4.03 5.58
N GLY A 195 13.92 4.03 4.69
CA GLY A 195 12.51 4.22 5.03
C GLY A 195 12.15 5.67 5.40
N VAL A 196 13.00 6.65 5.07
CA VAL A 196 12.79 8.05 5.40
C VAL A 196 12.04 8.77 4.27
N LEU A 197 10.88 9.33 4.60
CA LEU A 197 10.16 10.27 3.75
C LEU A 197 10.63 11.69 4.07
N THR A 198 11.19 12.39 3.09
CA THR A 198 11.61 13.79 3.22
C THR A 198 10.77 14.65 2.29
N SER A 199 9.99 15.56 2.85
CA SER A 199 9.25 16.58 2.11
C SER A 199 9.89 17.94 2.28
N ARG A 200 10.01 18.68 1.18
CA ARG A 200 10.46 20.07 1.13
C ARG A 200 9.48 20.88 0.31
N PHE A 201 9.12 22.03 0.82
CA PHE A 201 8.27 22.99 0.12
C PHE A 201 8.48 24.39 0.71
N GLU A 202 7.98 25.38 0.02
CA GLU A 202 7.94 26.76 0.48
C GLU A 202 6.49 27.19 0.67
N LEU A 203 6.24 27.90 1.77
CA LEU A 203 4.97 28.56 2.05
C LEU A 203 5.27 30.01 2.40
N GLU A 204 4.66 30.96 1.68
CA GLU A 204 4.92 32.40 1.85
C GLU A 204 6.41 32.77 1.82
N GLY A 205 7.19 32.09 0.97
CA GLY A 205 8.64 32.28 0.85
C GLY A 205 9.47 31.71 2.00
N GLN A 206 8.83 31.07 2.99
CA GLN A 206 9.52 30.36 4.06
C GLN A 206 9.72 28.89 3.68
N PRO A 207 10.97 28.38 3.68
CA PRO A 207 11.21 26.98 3.42
C PRO A 207 10.73 26.13 4.60
N VAL A 208 10.14 24.98 4.31
CA VAL A 208 9.75 23.95 5.27
C VAL A 208 10.29 22.61 4.79
N LYS A 209 10.89 21.87 5.71
CA LYS A 209 11.34 20.49 5.55
C LYS A 209 10.66 19.65 6.61
N VAL A 210 10.02 18.57 6.18
CA VAL A 210 9.42 17.56 7.06
C VAL A 210 10.11 16.23 6.77
N GLU A 211 10.55 15.55 7.82
CA GLU A 211 10.97 14.15 7.73
C GLU A 211 10.03 13.28 8.53
N THR A 212 9.55 12.22 7.90
CA THR A 212 8.60 11.29 8.48
C THR A 212 9.16 9.88 8.35
N VAL A 213 9.15 9.14 9.46
CA VAL A 213 9.64 7.76 9.55
C VAL A 213 8.68 6.90 10.34
N SER A 214 8.65 5.60 10.05
CA SER A 214 7.98 4.60 10.87
C SER A 214 9.02 3.78 11.63
N HIS A 215 8.75 3.46 12.90
CA HIS A 215 9.61 2.60 13.69
C HIS A 215 9.55 1.17 13.15
N PRO A 216 10.69 0.48 12.95
CA PRO A 216 10.73 -0.81 12.25
C PRO A 216 10.01 -1.97 12.97
N GLU A 217 9.81 -1.85 14.28
CA GLU A 217 9.21 -2.92 15.12
C GLU A 217 8.02 -2.47 15.98
N ARG A 218 7.64 -1.19 15.91
CA ARG A 218 6.60 -0.63 16.78
C ARG A 218 5.65 0.18 15.91
N ASP A 219 4.37 0.19 16.26
CA ASP A 219 3.35 1.00 15.59
C ASP A 219 3.47 2.45 16.02
N MET A 220 4.56 3.07 15.56
CA MET A 220 4.99 4.40 15.93
C MET A 220 5.56 5.09 14.71
N MET A 221 5.26 6.37 14.58
CA MET A 221 5.91 7.25 13.62
C MET A 221 6.63 8.37 14.36
N ALA A 222 7.68 8.90 13.75
CA ALA A 222 8.34 10.11 14.20
C ALA A 222 8.36 11.13 13.07
N VAL A 223 8.21 12.40 13.46
CA VAL A 223 8.16 13.53 12.55
C VAL A 223 9.17 14.56 13.02
N ARG A 224 9.95 15.11 12.08
CA ARG A 224 10.85 16.22 12.32
C ARG A 224 10.54 17.35 11.35
N ILE A 225 10.33 18.55 11.86
CA ILE A 225 10.02 19.74 11.05
C ILE A 225 11.16 20.76 11.21
N ALA A 226 11.68 21.29 10.10
CA ALA A 226 12.76 22.26 10.08
C ALA A 226 12.67 23.20 8.86
N PRO A 227 13.05 24.49 8.95
CA PRO A 227 13.26 25.25 10.18
C PRO A 227 11.98 25.33 11.00
N TYR A 228 12.12 25.33 12.32
CA TYR A 228 10.98 25.44 13.23
C TYR A 228 10.41 26.87 13.12
N PRO A 229 9.13 27.08 12.73
CA PRO A 229 8.58 28.42 12.45
C PRO A 229 8.64 29.39 13.64
N HIS A 230 8.88 28.89 14.86
CA HIS A 230 8.87 29.66 16.10
C HIS A 230 10.25 30.04 16.63
N LEU A 231 11.36 29.60 16.01
CA LEU A 231 12.69 30.11 16.35
C LEU A 231 12.98 31.38 15.55
N LYS A 232 12.30 32.48 15.92
CA LYS A 232 12.91 33.79 15.73
C LYS A 232 14.14 33.80 16.62
N THR A 233 15.33 33.58 16.07
CA THR A 233 16.57 33.99 16.73
C THR A 233 16.48 35.49 16.94
N ALA A 234 16.18 35.89 18.18
CA ALA A 234 16.35 37.26 18.62
C ALA A 234 17.81 37.66 18.33
N LYS A 235 17.97 38.70 17.53
CA LYS A 235 19.16 39.54 17.52
C LYS A 235 18.80 40.84 18.18
#